data_AF-A0A1Q6A6M1-F1
#
_entry.id   AF-A0A1Q6A6M1-F1
#
_cell.length_a   1.000
_cell.length_b   1.000
_cell.length_c   1.000
_cell.angle_alpha   90.00
_cell.angle_beta   90.00
_cell.angle_gamma   90.00
#
_symmetry.space_group_name_H-M   'P 1'
#
loop_
_entity.id
_entity.type
_entity.pdbx_description
1 polymer ?
#
loop_
_entity_poly.entity_id
_entity_poly.type
_entity_poly.pdbx_seq_one_letter_code
_entity_poly.pdbx_strand_id
1 'polypeptide(L)'
;MTDQLFDEQALPMEDLEKIGLSKNGRLILSEEDLKALLSGRRTDMLRLENLVSEGIHILAMDAKLSLKQNEAGHLDLLVHPIYREAEYPKYLTDSEAEALEKGELVNIKKVLSDTEGKETDILIEFDKDTNEFIVTDTEKVLVPDFVNNEKLTLEQKERYRKGKEVELKDGTKFQYSGTNRQGISANKLALVASILIDGGISYLLFKGMNALLGEKKEDESRKHYGKGYHQALKDMQAEGKEKGQAMEFQNKNEYSRGYSRSGMKR
;
A
#
# COMPACT_ATOMS: atom_id res chain seq x y z
N MET A 1 -10.24 -1.12 16.44
CA MET A 1 -9.17 -0.24 15.92
C MET A 1 -8.96 -0.54 14.44
N THR A 2 -8.55 0.48 13.70
CA THR A 2 -8.26 0.53 12.26
C THR A 2 -7.02 -0.30 11.92
N ASP A 3 -6.73 -0.55 10.62
CA ASP A 3 -5.49 -1.14 10.06
C ASP A 3 -4.25 -0.25 10.34
N GLN A 4 -4.09 0.22 11.56
CA GLN A 4 -3.07 1.17 11.99
C GLN A 4 -2.13 0.44 12.93
N LEU A 5 -0.89 0.27 12.47
CA LEU A 5 0.23 -0.22 13.27
C LEU A 5 0.75 0.87 14.21
N PHE A 6 0.64 2.13 13.77
CA PHE A 6 1.12 3.30 14.49
C PHE A 6 -0.01 4.25 14.85
N ASP A 7 0.10 4.87 16.02
CA ASP A 7 -0.78 5.96 16.44
C ASP A 7 -0.42 7.23 15.67
N GLU A 8 -1.42 7.93 15.15
CA GLU A 8 -1.24 9.21 14.46
C GLU A 8 -0.61 10.26 15.38
N GLN A 9 -0.89 10.21 16.69
CA GLN A 9 -0.28 11.13 17.66
C GLN A 9 1.22 10.88 17.88
N ALA A 10 1.73 9.71 17.48
CA ALA A 10 3.14 9.36 17.57
C ALA A 10 3.95 9.77 16.33
N LEU A 11 3.32 10.41 15.33
CA LEU A 11 4.00 10.84 14.12
C LEU A 11 5.13 11.83 14.45
N PRO A 12 6.30 11.73 13.77
CA PRO A 12 7.42 12.64 13.95
C PRO A 12 7.12 13.98 13.28
N MET A 13 6.28 14.80 13.93
CA MET A 13 5.76 16.05 13.37
C MET A 13 6.85 17.05 13.01
N GLU A 14 7.94 17.11 13.80
CA GLU A 14 9.09 17.97 13.52
C GLU A 14 9.79 17.58 12.21
N ASP A 15 9.97 16.28 11.95
CA ASP A 15 10.62 15.82 10.72
C ASP A 15 9.71 16.00 9.50
N LEU A 16 8.40 15.80 9.65
CA LEU A 16 7.42 16.10 8.62
C LEU A 16 7.41 17.59 8.26
N GLU A 17 7.57 18.49 9.23
CA GLU A 17 7.66 19.94 8.99
C GLU A 17 8.94 20.32 8.23
N LYS A 18 10.09 19.71 8.59
CA LYS A 18 11.38 19.93 7.90
C LYS A 18 11.36 19.59 6.41
N ILE A 19 10.45 18.71 5.99
CA ILE A 19 10.30 18.28 4.58
C ILE A 19 9.05 18.85 3.89
N GLY A 20 8.37 19.81 4.53
CA GLY A 20 7.22 20.51 3.96
C GLY A 20 5.90 19.74 3.98
N LEU A 21 5.82 18.62 4.72
CA LEU A 21 4.62 17.79 4.83
C LEU A 21 3.81 18.05 6.10
N SER A 22 4.20 19.05 6.88
CA SER A 22 3.43 19.58 8.00
C SER A 22 3.61 21.09 8.10
N LYS A 23 2.57 21.80 8.54
CA LYS A 23 2.63 23.23 8.84
C LYS A 23 1.69 23.58 9.97
N ASN A 24 2.20 24.26 11.01
CA ASN A 24 1.42 24.66 12.19
C ASN A 24 0.66 23.47 12.84
N GLY A 25 1.32 22.31 12.93
CA GLY A 25 0.75 21.08 13.49
C GLY A 25 -0.31 20.40 12.62
N ARG A 26 -0.48 20.81 11.35
CA ARG A 26 -1.38 20.17 10.40
C ARG A 26 -0.59 19.42 9.34
N LEU A 27 -0.94 18.16 9.13
CA LEU A 27 -0.39 17.33 8.06
C LEU A 27 -0.80 17.85 6.69
N ILE A 28 0.14 17.80 5.75
CA ILE A 28 -0.03 18.09 4.33
C ILE A 28 0.21 16.77 3.59
N LEU A 29 -0.66 15.79 3.86
CA LEU A 29 -0.65 14.47 3.25
C LEU A 29 -2.06 14.12 2.78
N SER A 30 -2.15 13.31 1.73
CA SER A 30 -3.44 12.70 1.39
C SER A 30 -3.85 11.71 2.49
N GLU A 31 -5.15 11.48 2.66
CA GLU A 31 -5.66 10.47 3.60
C GLU A 31 -5.09 9.07 3.29
N GLU A 32 -4.86 8.78 2.01
CA GLU A 32 -4.33 7.50 1.54
C GLU A 32 -2.86 7.32 1.93
N ASP A 33 -2.05 8.38 1.82
CA ASP A 33 -0.63 8.35 2.21
C ASP A 33 -0.46 8.33 3.72
N LEU A 34 -1.27 9.10 4.45
CA LEU A 34 -1.29 9.04 5.91
C LEU A 34 -1.68 7.63 6.38
N LYS A 35 -2.74 7.05 5.81
CA LYS A 35 -3.12 5.67 6.12
C LYS A 35 -2.01 4.69 5.80
N ALA A 36 -1.30 4.84 4.68
CA ALA A 36 -0.18 3.98 4.33
C ALA A 36 0.92 4.04 5.39
N LEU A 37 1.35 5.24 5.80
CA LEU A 37 2.35 5.44 6.85
C LEU A 37 1.94 4.78 8.17
N LEU A 38 0.71 5.02 8.62
CA LEU A 38 0.20 4.47 9.89
C LEU A 38 0.05 2.95 9.85
N SER A 39 -0.13 2.35 8.67
CA SER A 39 -0.10 0.89 8.49
C SER A 39 1.32 0.32 8.32
N GLY A 40 2.37 1.13 8.47
CA GLY A 40 3.77 0.71 8.26
C GLY A 40 4.16 0.49 6.80
N ARG A 41 3.38 1.03 5.85
CA ARG A 41 3.63 0.96 4.41
C ARG A 41 4.30 2.23 3.90
N ARG A 42 4.82 2.17 2.68
CA ARG A 42 5.33 3.36 1.97
C ARG A 42 4.18 4.20 1.41
N THR A 43 4.37 5.51 1.32
CA THR A 43 3.46 6.43 0.61
C THR A 43 3.52 6.23 -0.91
N ASP A 44 2.68 6.94 -1.66
CA ASP A 44 2.98 7.24 -3.06
C ASP A 44 4.21 8.15 -3.17
N MET A 45 4.66 8.41 -4.41
CA MET A 45 5.70 9.41 -4.67
C MET A 45 5.22 10.80 -4.23
N LEU A 46 5.95 11.44 -3.32
CA LEU A 46 5.67 12.77 -2.79
C LEU A 46 6.72 13.77 -3.27
N ARG A 47 6.27 15.00 -3.55
CA ARG A 47 7.16 16.14 -3.74
C ARG A 47 7.52 16.72 -2.38
N LEU A 48 8.73 16.49 -1.93
CA LEU A 48 9.28 17.12 -0.74
C LEU A 48 9.88 18.47 -1.12
N GLU A 49 9.70 19.49 -0.29
CA GLU A 49 10.17 20.85 -0.56
C GLU A 49 11.01 21.40 0.59
N ASN A 50 11.91 22.31 0.27
CA ASN A 50 12.75 23.05 1.23
C ASN A 50 13.56 22.15 2.16
N LEU A 51 14.11 21.07 1.63
CA LEU A 51 14.93 20.13 2.38
C LEU A 51 16.25 20.81 2.77
N VAL A 52 16.56 20.80 4.05
CA VAL A 52 17.81 21.35 4.60
C VAL A 52 18.53 20.27 5.39
N SER A 53 19.73 19.91 4.95
CA SER A 53 20.61 19.01 5.70
C SER A 53 22.05 19.46 5.56
N GLU A 54 22.75 19.60 6.69
CA GLU A 54 24.21 19.87 6.74
C GLU A 54 24.68 21.05 5.86
N GLY A 55 23.87 22.11 5.73
CA GLY A 55 24.18 23.29 4.91
C GLY A 55 23.87 23.14 3.41
N ILE A 56 23.37 21.98 2.99
CA ILE A 56 22.84 21.73 1.65
C ILE A 56 21.34 22.06 1.66
N HIS A 57 20.95 22.98 0.79
CA HIS A 57 19.55 23.30 0.52
C HIS A 57 19.12 22.63 -0.78
N ILE A 58 18.23 21.66 -0.67
CA ILE A 58 17.58 21.04 -1.83
C ILE A 58 16.19 21.65 -1.94
N LEU A 59 15.95 22.40 -3.02
CA LEU A 59 14.68 23.10 -3.24
C LEU A 59 13.49 22.14 -3.19
N ALA A 60 13.62 21.01 -3.87
CA ALA A 60 12.66 19.94 -3.81
C ALA A 60 13.23 18.62 -4.33
N MET A 61 12.64 17.51 -3.89
CA MET A 61 12.99 16.15 -4.28
C MET A 61 11.72 15.30 -4.33
N ASP A 62 11.66 14.36 -5.26
CA ASP A 62 10.60 13.35 -5.29
C ASP A 62 11.08 12.13 -4.48
N ALA A 63 10.29 11.71 -3.50
CA ALA A 63 10.61 10.56 -2.66
C ALA A 63 9.33 9.88 -2.15
N LYS A 64 9.42 8.58 -1.85
CA LYS A 64 8.44 7.89 -1.01
C LYS A 64 8.85 7.99 0.46
N LEU A 65 7.90 7.87 1.37
CA LEU A 65 8.15 7.90 2.81
C LEU A 65 7.67 6.62 3.49
N SER A 66 8.33 6.24 4.58
CA SER A 66 7.83 5.20 5.50
C SER A 66 8.16 5.56 6.94
N LEU A 67 7.49 4.89 7.88
CA LEU A 67 7.81 4.99 9.31
C LEU A 67 8.48 3.72 9.81
N LYS A 68 9.43 3.87 10.73
CA LYS A 68 10.06 2.76 11.44
C LYS A 68 10.13 3.09 12.91
N GLN A 69 9.73 2.13 13.76
CA GLN A 69 9.94 2.28 15.19
C GLN A 69 11.41 2.04 15.54
N ASN A 70 12.01 2.97 16.29
CA ASN A 70 13.37 2.87 16.77
C ASN A 70 13.46 2.15 18.12
N GLU A 71 14.68 1.94 18.63
CA GLU A 71 14.93 1.21 19.88
C GLU A 71 14.29 1.88 21.11
N ALA A 72 14.10 3.20 21.08
CA ALA A 72 13.42 3.95 22.14
C ALA A 72 11.89 3.88 22.03
N GLY A 73 11.36 3.25 20.99
CA GLY A 73 9.92 3.13 20.73
C GLY A 73 9.31 4.31 19.97
N HIS A 74 10.10 5.31 19.58
CA HIS A 74 9.63 6.45 18.77
C HIS A 74 9.62 6.10 17.28
N LEU A 75 8.86 6.85 16.49
CA LEU A 75 8.78 6.66 15.04
C LEU A 75 9.78 7.55 14.33
N ASP A 76 10.70 6.93 13.60
CA ASP A 76 11.60 7.60 12.67
C ASP A 76 10.92 7.70 11.29
N LEU A 77 11.05 8.87 10.67
CA LEU A 77 10.65 9.09 9.28
C LEU A 77 11.79 8.70 8.34
N LEU A 78 11.54 7.72 7.47
CA LEU A 78 12.49 7.30 6.44
C LEU A 78 12.10 7.91 5.10
N VAL A 79 13.09 8.49 4.42
CA VAL A 79 12.96 9.07 3.08
C VAL A 79 13.58 8.12 2.07
N HIS A 80 12.81 7.76 1.05
CA HIS A 80 13.19 6.84 -0.03
C HIS A 80 13.26 7.64 -1.34
N PRO A 81 14.41 8.25 -1.66
CA PRO A 81 14.60 9.00 -2.90
C PRO A 81 14.62 8.06 -4.11
N ILE A 82 14.59 8.64 -5.31
CA ILE A 82 14.78 7.89 -6.55
C ILE A 82 16.29 7.62 -6.73
N TYR A 83 16.72 6.39 -6.45
CA TYR A 83 18.11 5.98 -6.65
C TYR A 83 18.40 5.78 -8.15
N ARG A 84 19.66 6.03 -8.54
CA ARG A 84 20.11 5.81 -9.91
C ARG A 84 20.23 4.32 -10.24
N GLU A 85 20.74 3.55 -9.30
CA GLU A 85 20.99 2.11 -9.39
C GLU A 85 20.56 1.48 -8.06
N ALA A 86 19.97 0.30 -8.13
CA ALA A 86 19.53 -0.42 -6.95
C ALA A 86 20.68 -1.20 -6.32
N GLU A 87 20.72 -1.23 -4.99
CA GLU A 87 21.65 -2.10 -4.26
C GLU A 87 21.02 -3.49 -4.09
N TYR A 88 21.70 -4.52 -4.61
CA TYR A 88 21.18 -5.89 -4.55
C TYR A 88 21.31 -6.43 -3.12
N PRO A 89 20.21 -6.92 -2.51
CA PRO A 89 20.27 -7.53 -1.20
C PRO A 89 21.20 -8.76 -1.22
N LYS A 90 22.07 -8.89 -0.20
CA LYS A 90 23.06 -9.97 -0.12
C LYS A 90 22.50 -11.40 -0.16
N TYR A 91 21.21 -11.55 0.14
CA TYR A 91 20.49 -12.83 0.14
C TYR A 91 19.71 -13.11 -1.15
N LEU A 92 19.82 -12.23 -2.15
CA LEU A 92 19.43 -12.50 -3.53
C LEU A 92 20.65 -12.88 -4.36
N THR A 93 20.47 -13.76 -5.34
CA THR A 93 21.41 -13.89 -6.43
C THR A 93 21.20 -12.76 -7.44
N ASP A 94 22.23 -12.44 -8.25
CA ASP A 94 22.10 -11.44 -9.32
C ASP A 94 20.91 -11.73 -10.25
N SER A 95 20.70 -12.99 -10.62
CA SER A 95 19.57 -13.41 -11.45
C SER A 95 18.21 -13.19 -10.78
N GLU A 96 18.12 -13.38 -9.46
CA GLU A 96 16.89 -13.17 -8.70
C GLU A 96 16.56 -11.67 -8.59
N ALA A 97 17.57 -10.86 -8.31
CA ALA A 97 17.45 -9.41 -8.27
C ALA A 97 17.05 -8.86 -9.65
N GLU A 98 17.76 -9.24 -10.71
CA GLU A 98 17.43 -8.84 -12.09
C GLU A 98 16.00 -9.23 -12.50
N ALA A 99 15.52 -10.41 -12.11
CA ALA A 99 14.17 -10.86 -12.43
C ALA A 99 13.10 -9.99 -11.74
N LEU A 100 13.34 -9.54 -10.51
CA LEU A 100 12.46 -8.58 -9.82
C LEU A 100 12.51 -7.20 -10.49
N GLU A 101 13.71 -6.71 -10.84
CA GLU A 101 13.88 -5.41 -11.51
C GLU A 101 13.17 -5.33 -12.86
N LYS A 102 13.35 -6.36 -13.69
CA LYS A 102 12.69 -6.50 -14.99
C LYS A 102 11.18 -6.72 -14.84
N GLY A 103 10.71 -7.07 -13.63
CA GLY A 103 9.32 -7.42 -13.36
C GLY A 103 8.92 -8.76 -13.97
N GLU A 104 9.86 -9.69 -14.13
CA GLU A 104 9.59 -11.09 -14.49
C GLU A 104 9.02 -11.84 -13.28
N LEU A 105 9.45 -11.45 -12.07
CA LEU A 105 8.89 -11.87 -10.80
C LEU A 105 8.31 -10.66 -10.07
N VAL A 106 7.21 -10.89 -9.33
CA VAL A 106 6.65 -9.85 -8.45
C VAL A 106 7.38 -9.78 -7.12
N ASN A 107 7.68 -10.96 -6.59
CA ASN A 107 8.34 -11.10 -5.30
C ASN A 107 9.13 -12.40 -5.24
N ILE A 108 10.06 -12.46 -4.29
CA ILE A 108 10.82 -13.64 -3.93
C ILE A 108 10.72 -13.84 -2.42
N LYS A 109 10.39 -15.06 -2.00
CA LYS A 109 10.42 -15.45 -0.59
C LYS A 109 11.81 -15.96 -0.21
N LYS A 110 12.34 -15.50 0.93
CA LYS A 110 13.55 -16.05 1.57
C LYS A 110 13.29 -16.32 3.05
N VAL A 111 14.12 -17.17 3.65
CA VAL A 111 14.20 -17.36 5.10
C VAL A 111 15.52 -16.75 5.54
N LEU A 112 15.48 -15.82 6.49
CA LEU A 112 16.68 -15.26 7.11
C LEU A 112 16.81 -15.79 8.54
N SER A 113 18.01 -16.17 8.92
CA SER A 113 18.34 -16.52 10.31
C SER A 113 19.12 -15.37 10.94
N ASP A 114 18.71 -14.93 12.13
CA ASP A 114 19.50 -13.99 12.91
C ASP A 114 20.67 -14.68 13.62
N THR A 115 21.47 -13.91 14.36
CA THR A 115 22.63 -14.41 15.11
C THR A 115 22.26 -15.39 16.22
N GLU A 116 21.00 -15.41 16.66
CA GLU A 116 20.46 -16.32 17.67
C GLU A 116 19.84 -17.58 17.04
N GLY A 117 19.83 -17.69 15.71
CA GLY A 117 19.27 -18.81 14.96
C GLY A 117 17.76 -18.74 14.76
N LYS A 118 17.12 -17.62 15.10
CA LYS A 118 15.69 -17.42 14.84
C LYS A 118 15.47 -17.18 13.35
N GLU A 119 14.65 -18.01 12.74
CA GLU A 119 14.25 -17.89 11.34
C GLU A 119 13.10 -16.90 11.17
N THR A 120 13.22 -16.05 10.16
CA THR A 120 12.17 -15.09 9.73
C THR A 120 11.90 -15.28 8.25
N ASP A 121 10.65 -15.58 7.91
CA ASP A 121 10.19 -15.63 6.53
C ASP A 121 10.01 -14.20 6.00
N ILE A 122 10.78 -13.85 4.97
CA ILE A 122 10.70 -12.53 4.32
C ILE A 122 10.21 -12.63 2.88
N LEU A 123 9.53 -11.58 2.45
CA LEU A 123 9.15 -11.32 1.07
C LEU A 123 9.98 -10.15 0.54
N ILE A 124 10.56 -10.32 -0.64
CA ILE A 124 11.39 -9.30 -1.28
C ILE A 124 10.70 -8.87 -2.56
N GLU A 125 10.45 -7.57 -2.70
CA GLU A 125 9.84 -6.94 -3.86
C GLU A 125 10.76 -5.85 -4.41
N PHE A 126 10.60 -5.44 -5.67
CA PHE A 126 11.31 -4.31 -6.25
C PHE A 126 10.37 -3.13 -6.49
N ASP A 127 10.70 -2.00 -5.87
CA ASP A 127 10.01 -0.72 -6.05
C ASP A 127 10.62 0.05 -7.21
N LYS A 128 9.96 -0.02 -8.36
CA LYS A 128 10.41 0.63 -9.60
C LYS A 128 10.40 2.16 -9.53
N ASP A 129 9.65 2.75 -8.61
CA ASP A 129 9.57 4.21 -8.51
C ASP A 129 10.81 4.78 -7.79
N THR A 130 11.41 4.01 -6.88
CA THR A 130 12.57 4.41 -6.08
C THR A 130 13.86 3.68 -6.47
N ASN A 131 13.77 2.63 -7.30
CA ASN A 131 14.85 1.68 -7.59
C ASN A 131 15.42 1.02 -6.32
N GLU A 132 14.52 0.53 -5.47
CA GLU A 132 14.88 -0.13 -4.21
C GLU A 132 14.25 -1.51 -4.08
N PHE A 133 14.96 -2.40 -3.39
CA PHE A 133 14.39 -3.65 -2.91
C PHE A 133 13.70 -3.44 -1.56
N ILE A 134 12.43 -3.80 -1.49
CA ILE A 134 11.63 -3.77 -0.26
C ILE A 134 11.60 -5.15 0.35
N VAL A 135 11.77 -5.20 1.67
CA VAL A 135 11.78 -6.42 2.46
C VAL A 135 10.65 -6.37 3.47
N THR A 136 9.73 -7.33 3.36
CA THR A 136 8.60 -7.45 4.29
C THR A 136 8.75 -8.74 5.09
N ASP A 137 8.68 -8.62 6.41
CA ASP A 137 8.49 -9.76 7.31
C ASP A 137 7.06 -10.31 7.11
N THR A 138 6.97 -11.54 6.60
CA THR A 138 5.68 -12.13 6.21
C THR A 138 4.76 -12.34 7.42
N GLU A 139 5.31 -12.53 8.62
CA GLU A 139 4.51 -12.70 9.85
C GLU A 139 3.85 -11.39 10.29
N LYS A 140 4.37 -10.23 9.85
CA LYS A 140 3.79 -8.91 10.10
C LYS A 140 2.77 -8.49 9.04
N VAL A 141 2.56 -9.29 7.99
CA VAL A 141 1.56 -8.99 6.96
C VAL A 141 0.16 -9.16 7.55
N LEU A 142 -0.62 -8.09 7.51
CA LEU A 142 -2.02 -8.14 7.89
C LEU A 142 -2.83 -8.90 6.83
N VAL A 143 -3.39 -10.05 7.21
CA VAL A 143 -4.15 -10.92 6.31
C VAL A 143 -5.66 -10.75 6.56
N PRO A 144 -6.46 -10.41 5.53
CA PRO A 144 -7.90 -10.28 5.72
C PRO A 144 -8.59 -11.62 6.00
N ASP A 145 -9.68 -11.57 6.76
CA ASP A 145 -10.57 -12.71 6.98
C ASP A 145 -11.56 -12.88 5.82
N PHE A 146 -12.03 -11.77 5.26
CA PHE A 146 -12.92 -11.75 4.10
C PHE A 146 -12.43 -10.74 3.07
N VAL A 147 -12.69 -11.04 1.80
CA VAL A 147 -12.57 -10.08 0.70
C VAL A 147 -13.85 -10.19 -0.14
N ASN A 148 -14.49 -9.06 -0.43
CA ASN A 148 -15.76 -8.99 -1.15
C ASN A 148 -16.82 -9.93 -0.56
N ASN A 149 -16.95 -9.94 0.77
CA ASN A 149 -17.87 -10.79 1.53
C ASN A 149 -17.62 -12.32 1.40
N GLU A 150 -16.52 -12.73 0.78
CA GLU A 150 -16.09 -14.12 0.71
C GLU A 150 -15.04 -14.39 1.79
N LYS A 151 -15.28 -15.40 2.64
CA LYS A 151 -14.34 -15.81 3.69
C LYS A 151 -13.12 -16.48 3.06
N LEU A 152 -11.93 -15.98 3.38
CA LEU A 152 -10.69 -16.60 2.91
C LEU A 152 -10.44 -17.93 3.64
N THR A 153 -10.09 -18.95 2.88
CA THR A 153 -9.61 -20.23 3.43
C THR A 153 -8.24 -20.06 4.08
N LEU A 154 -7.85 -21.02 4.94
CA LEU A 154 -6.50 -21.01 5.51
C LEU A 154 -5.43 -21.01 4.42
N GLU A 155 -5.62 -21.78 3.35
CA GLU A 155 -4.71 -21.79 2.20
C GLU A 155 -4.63 -20.43 1.50
N GLN A 156 -5.76 -19.78 1.24
CA GLN A 156 -5.78 -18.44 0.62
C GLN A 156 -5.06 -17.42 1.51
N LYS A 157 -5.29 -17.47 2.83
CA LYS A 157 -4.58 -16.62 3.80
C LYS A 157 -3.07 -16.84 3.78
N GLU A 158 -2.62 -18.10 3.77
CA GLU A 158 -1.21 -18.45 3.67
C GLU A 158 -0.59 -17.99 2.36
N ARG A 159 -1.32 -18.12 1.24
CA ARG A 159 -0.89 -17.62 -0.07
C ARG A 159 -0.71 -16.10 -0.05
N TYR A 160 -1.71 -15.38 0.44
CA TYR A 160 -1.65 -13.92 0.55
C TYR A 160 -0.47 -13.46 1.42
N ARG A 161 -0.28 -14.07 2.60
CA ARG A 161 0.85 -13.78 3.51
C ARG A 161 2.20 -13.96 2.82
N LYS A 162 2.30 -14.97 1.95
CA LYS A 162 3.52 -15.31 1.19
C LYS A 162 3.63 -14.55 -0.14
N GLY A 163 2.87 -13.46 -0.33
CA GLY A 163 2.92 -12.64 -1.54
C GLY A 163 2.36 -13.33 -2.79
N LYS A 164 1.65 -14.46 -2.66
CA LYS A 164 1.08 -15.19 -3.79
C LYS A 164 -0.34 -14.72 -4.09
N GLU A 165 -0.71 -14.78 -5.36
CA GLU A 165 -2.07 -14.48 -5.81
C GLU A 165 -3.10 -15.39 -5.14
N VAL A 166 -4.19 -14.77 -4.70
CA VAL A 166 -5.41 -15.37 -4.20
C VAL A 166 -6.52 -15.07 -5.19
N GLU A 167 -7.33 -16.09 -5.51
CA GLU A 167 -8.49 -15.97 -6.38
C GLU A 167 -9.76 -16.33 -5.60
N LEU A 168 -10.79 -15.48 -5.73
CA LEU A 168 -12.15 -15.70 -5.21
C LEU A 168 -13.02 -16.37 -6.27
N LYS A 169 -14.19 -16.86 -5.85
CA LYS A 169 -15.15 -17.55 -6.75
C LYS A 169 -15.69 -16.67 -7.87
N ASP A 170 -15.70 -15.35 -7.70
CA ASP A 170 -16.17 -14.39 -8.71
C ASP A 170 -15.06 -13.96 -9.69
N GLY A 171 -13.88 -14.58 -9.62
CA GLY A 171 -12.71 -14.26 -10.45
C GLY A 171 -11.93 -13.04 -9.98
N THR A 172 -12.28 -12.46 -8.82
CA THR A 172 -11.44 -11.45 -8.17
C THR A 172 -10.11 -12.08 -7.78
N LYS A 173 -9.02 -11.50 -8.26
CA LYS A 173 -7.64 -11.89 -7.95
C LYS A 173 -6.93 -10.77 -7.24
N PHE A 174 -6.17 -11.10 -6.21
CA PHE A 174 -5.42 -10.12 -5.43
C PHE A 174 -4.19 -10.76 -4.77
N GLN A 175 -3.22 -9.93 -4.41
CA GLN A 175 -2.01 -10.34 -3.72
C GLN A 175 -1.50 -9.21 -2.83
N TYR A 176 -0.76 -9.56 -1.77
CA TYR A 176 -0.04 -8.57 -0.97
C TYR A 176 0.99 -7.83 -1.84
N SER A 177 1.21 -6.55 -1.55
CA SER A 177 2.31 -5.79 -2.12
C SER A 177 2.82 -4.72 -1.17
N GLY A 178 4.11 -4.81 -0.80
CA GLY A 178 4.81 -3.85 0.06
C GLY A 178 5.29 -2.59 -0.67
N THR A 179 5.32 -2.62 -2.01
CA THR A 179 5.72 -1.47 -2.86
C THR A 179 4.61 -0.44 -3.06
N ASN A 180 3.36 -0.84 -2.81
CA ASN A 180 2.17 -0.03 -3.04
C ASN A 180 1.59 0.51 -1.73
N ARG A 181 1.17 1.78 -1.74
CA ARG A 181 0.57 2.42 -0.55
C ARG A 181 -0.70 1.73 -0.03
N GLN A 182 -1.48 1.09 -0.91
CA GLN A 182 -2.64 0.30 -0.52
C GLN A 182 -2.27 -1.04 0.16
N GLY A 183 -1.04 -1.53 0.02
CA GLY A 183 -0.62 -2.82 0.58
C GLY A 183 -1.10 -4.06 -0.20
N ILE A 184 -1.84 -3.84 -1.30
CA ILE A 184 -2.52 -4.88 -2.08
C ILE A 184 -2.56 -4.49 -3.56
N SER A 185 -2.34 -5.48 -4.42
CA SER A 185 -2.56 -5.38 -5.87
C SER A 185 -3.70 -6.31 -6.26
N ALA A 186 -4.47 -5.94 -7.29
CA ALA A 186 -5.63 -6.72 -7.71
C ALA A 186 -6.00 -6.52 -9.18
N ASN A 187 -6.71 -7.50 -9.73
CA ASN A 187 -7.33 -7.39 -11.05
C ASN A 187 -8.60 -6.49 -11.05
N LYS A 188 -9.01 -5.97 -9.89
CA LYS A 188 -10.09 -4.98 -9.74
C LYS A 188 -9.52 -3.64 -9.29
N LEU A 189 -10.28 -2.55 -9.45
CA LEU A 189 -9.89 -1.21 -8.97
C LEU A 189 -10.33 -0.93 -7.53
N ALA A 190 -11.30 -1.68 -7.01
CA ALA A 190 -11.75 -1.58 -5.63
C ALA A 190 -12.09 -2.96 -5.03
N LEU A 191 -11.79 -3.11 -3.74
CA LEU A 191 -12.08 -4.30 -2.93
C LEU A 191 -12.53 -3.84 -1.55
N VAL A 192 -13.41 -4.63 -0.94
CA VAL A 192 -13.73 -4.49 0.49
C VAL A 192 -13.15 -5.68 1.21
N ALA A 193 -12.16 -5.46 2.05
CA ALA A 193 -11.63 -6.48 2.94
C ALA A 193 -12.19 -6.29 4.35
N SER A 194 -12.24 -7.37 5.12
CA SER A 194 -12.55 -7.26 6.55
C SER A 194 -11.79 -8.26 7.40
N ILE A 195 -11.63 -7.91 8.68
CA ILE A 195 -10.91 -8.67 9.69
C ILE A 195 -11.83 -8.86 10.90
N LEU A 196 -11.85 -10.06 11.45
CA LEU A 196 -12.53 -10.41 12.69
C LEU A 196 -11.62 -10.08 13.87
N ILE A 197 -12.04 -9.12 14.69
CA ILE A 197 -11.26 -8.66 15.85
C ILE A 197 -12.21 -8.53 17.03
N ASP A 198 -11.89 -9.20 18.15
CA ASP A 198 -12.58 -9.09 19.44
C ASP A 198 -14.12 -9.24 19.38
N GLY A 199 -14.62 -10.09 18.47
CA GLY A 199 -16.05 -10.35 18.30
C GLY A 199 -16.79 -9.35 17.39
N GLY A 200 -16.09 -8.40 16.77
CA GLY A 200 -16.61 -7.49 15.74
C GLY A 200 -15.91 -7.63 14.39
N ILE A 201 -16.43 -6.95 13.37
CA ILE A 201 -15.84 -6.89 12.03
C ILE A 201 -15.27 -5.50 11.79
N SER A 202 -13.99 -5.43 11.41
CA SER A 202 -13.36 -4.20 10.93
C SER A 202 -13.26 -4.25 9.41
N TYR A 203 -13.73 -3.21 8.72
CA TYR A 203 -13.78 -3.16 7.26
C TYR A 203 -12.73 -2.19 6.70
N LEU A 204 -12.17 -2.53 5.54
CA LEU A 204 -11.23 -1.72 4.77
C LEU A 204 -11.70 -1.65 3.33
N LEU A 205 -11.98 -0.44 2.85
CA LEU A 205 -12.20 -0.18 1.44
C LEU A 205 -10.88 0.21 0.78
N PHE A 206 -10.42 -0.63 -0.16
CA PHE A 206 -9.33 -0.31 -1.06
C PHE A 206 -9.90 0.25 -2.36
N LYS A 207 -9.34 1.37 -2.83
CA LYS A 207 -9.66 2.01 -4.11
C LYS A 207 -8.38 2.31 -4.88
N GLY A 208 -8.50 2.47 -6.20
CA GLY A 208 -7.39 2.84 -7.06
C GLY A 208 -6.26 1.80 -7.09
N MET A 209 -6.58 0.52 -6.91
CA MET A 209 -5.54 -0.51 -6.77
C MET A 209 -4.68 -0.66 -8.03
N ASN A 210 -3.41 -0.95 -7.79
CA ASN A 210 -2.49 -1.37 -8.82
C ASN A 210 -2.89 -2.72 -9.43
N ALA A 211 -2.62 -2.87 -10.72
CA ALA A 211 -2.86 -4.10 -11.45
C ALA A 211 -1.89 -5.20 -10.97
N LEU A 212 -2.32 -6.45 -11.06
CA LEU A 212 -1.43 -7.59 -10.91
C LEU A 212 -0.40 -7.62 -12.05
N LEU A 213 0.71 -8.32 -11.84
CA LEU A 213 1.72 -8.46 -12.89
C LEU A 213 1.12 -9.17 -14.11
N GLY A 214 1.38 -8.61 -15.30
CA GLY A 214 0.84 -9.10 -16.57
C GLY A 214 -0.58 -8.62 -16.89
N GLU A 215 -1.28 -7.99 -15.93
CA GLU A 215 -2.61 -7.41 -16.17
C GLU A 215 -2.51 -5.99 -16.74
N LYS A 216 -3.43 -5.65 -17.65
CA LYS A 216 -3.47 -4.31 -18.26
C LYS A 216 -4.11 -3.31 -17.30
N LYS A 217 -3.39 -2.22 -16.99
CA LYS A 217 -3.91 -1.16 -16.09
C LYS A 217 -5.23 -0.56 -16.59
N GLU A 218 -5.39 -0.42 -17.91
CA GLU A 218 -6.50 0.24 -18.58
C GLU A 218 -7.67 -0.69 -18.93
N ASP A 219 -7.65 -1.96 -18.50
CA ASP A 219 -8.77 -2.87 -18.78
C ASP A 219 -10.04 -2.42 -18.05
N GLU A 220 -11.09 -2.11 -18.80
CA GLU A 220 -12.40 -1.72 -18.29
C GLU A 220 -13.04 -2.82 -17.43
N SER A 221 -12.68 -4.10 -17.62
CA SER A 221 -13.15 -5.22 -16.80
C SER A 221 -12.78 -5.09 -15.32
N ARG A 222 -11.74 -4.29 -15.01
CA ARG A 222 -11.29 -3.99 -13.64
C ARG A 222 -12.31 -3.16 -12.84
N LYS A 223 -13.26 -2.50 -13.52
CA LYS A 223 -14.38 -1.75 -12.92
C LYS A 223 -15.63 -2.60 -12.71
N HIS A 224 -15.66 -3.84 -13.18
CA HIS A 224 -16.80 -4.73 -12.97
C HIS A 224 -16.65 -5.50 -11.66
N TYR A 225 -17.59 -5.24 -10.74
CA TYR A 225 -17.60 -5.82 -9.40
C TYR A 225 -18.71 -6.86 -9.24
N GLY A 226 -18.40 -7.95 -8.52
CA GLY A 226 -19.36 -9.00 -8.20
C GLY A 226 -20.37 -8.60 -7.12
N LYS A 227 -21.36 -9.47 -6.90
CA LYS A 227 -22.36 -9.30 -5.82
C LYS A 227 -21.70 -9.20 -4.44
N GLY A 228 -20.62 -9.95 -4.22
CA GLY A 228 -19.88 -9.97 -2.97
C GLY A 228 -19.29 -8.59 -2.61
N TYR A 229 -18.70 -7.89 -3.57
CA TYR A 229 -18.20 -6.53 -3.39
C TYR A 229 -19.30 -5.56 -2.96
N HIS A 230 -20.43 -5.55 -3.68
CA HIS A 230 -21.53 -4.65 -3.39
C HIS A 230 -22.17 -4.92 -2.01
N GLN A 231 -22.26 -6.20 -1.62
CA GLN A 231 -22.75 -6.56 -0.30
C GLN A 231 -21.77 -6.12 0.79
N ALA A 232 -20.48 -6.42 0.65
CA ALA A 232 -19.46 -5.99 1.61
C ALA A 232 -19.40 -4.47 1.78
N LEU A 233 -19.57 -3.71 0.67
CA LEU A 233 -19.63 -2.25 0.72
C LEU A 233 -20.85 -1.76 1.50
N LYS A 234 -22.01 -2.41 1.32
CA LYS A 234 -23.23 -2.09 2.07
C LYS A 234 -23.06 -2.41 3.56
N ASP A 235 -22.47 -3.54 3.89
CA ASP A 235 -22.24 -3.96 5.28
C ASP A 235 -21.28 -3.00 5.98
N MET A 236 -20.18 -2.62 5.31
CA MET A 236 -19.26 -1.59 5.80
C MET A 236 -19.95 -0.24 6.05
N GLN A 237 -20.84 0.19 5.16
CA GLN A 237 -21.59 1.44 5.32
C GLN A 237 -22.59 1.39 6.47
N ALA A 238 -23.21 0.22 6.72
CA ALA A 238 -24.11 0.04 7.86
C ALA A 238 -23.33 0.12 9.18
N GLU A 239 -22.20 -0.59 9.28
CA GLU A 239 -21.31 -0.57 10.45
C GLU A 239 -20.79 0.84 10.77
N GLY A 240 -20.38 1.60 9.73
CA GLY A 240 -19.91 2.98 9.91
C GLY A 240 -20.99 3.92 10.47
N LYS A 241 -22.25 3.73 10.06
CA LYS A 241 -23.39 4.49 10.59
C LYS A 241 -23.68 4.15 12.05
N GLU A 242 -23.60 2.88 12.43
CA GLU A 242 -23.80 2.44 13.82
C GLU A 242 -22.70 2.97 14.75
N LYS A 243 -21.47 3.11 14.25
CA LYS A 243 -20.33 3.65 15.01
C LYS A 243 -20.24 5.19 15.00
N GLY A 244 -21.19 5.89 14.40
CA GLY A 244 -21.18 7.36 14.33
C GLY A 244 -20.02 7.95 13.51
N GLN A 245 -19.33 7.13 12.69
CA GLN A 245 -18.28 7.58 11.80
C GLN A 245 -18.91 8.08 10.50
N ALA A 246 -18.96 9.40 10.31
CA ALA A 246 -19.40 9.99 9.06
C ALA A 246 -18.32 9.74 7.98
N MET A 247 -18.45 8.65 7.22
CA MET A 247 -17.72 8.50 5.97
C MET A 247 -18.37 9.42 4.93
N GLU A 248 -17.77 10.57 4.65
CA GLU A 248 -18.14 11.40 3.50
C GLU A 248 -17.81 10.65 2.20
N PHE A 249 -18.79 9.96 1.64
CA PHE A 249 -18.73 9.52 0.25
C PHE A 249 -18.91 10.74 -0.65
N GLN A 250 -17.81 11.34 -1.12
CA GLN A 250 -17.87 12.23 -2.29
C GLN A 250 -18.21 11.40 -3.53
N ASN A 251 -19.51 11.18 -3.72
CA ASN A 251 -20.08 10.59 -4.92
C ASN A 251 -20.21 11.69 -5.97
N LYS A 252 -19.10 12.14 -6.56
CA LYS A 252 -19.14 12.93 -7.80
C LYS A 252 -19.14 11.96 -8.97
N ASN A 253 -20.34 11.71 -9.48
CA ASN A 253 -20.56 11.23 -10.83
C ASN A 253 -19.89 12.19 -11.83
N GLU A 254 -18.66 11.92 -12.24
CA GLU A 254 -18.04 12.50 -13.44
C GLU A 254 -17.50 11.39 -14.35
N TYR A 255 -18.37 10.44 -14.71
CA TYR A 255 -18.22 9.67 -15.95
C TYR A 255 -19.20 10.21 -16.99
N SER A 256 -18.99 11.45 -17.43
CA SER A 256 -19.50 11.94 -18.73
C SER A 256 -19.00 13.37 -18.99
N ARG A 257 -17.76 13.51 -19.45
CA ARG A 257 -17.40 14.59 -20.38
C ARG A 257 -16.54 14.01 -21.48
N GLY A 258 -17.22 13.61 -22.55
CA GLY A 258 -16.59 13.20 -23.80
C GLY A 258 -15.73 14.33 -24.35
N TYR A 259 -14.52 13.97 -24.76
CA TYR A 259 -13.64 14.79 -25.59
C TYR A 259 -14.33 15.08 -26.93
N SER A 260 -15.02 16.21 -27.03
CA SER A 260 -15.36 16.79 -28.33
C SER A 260 -14.13 17.52 -28.86
N ARG A 261 -13.37 16.85 -29.72
CA ARG A 261 -12.34 17.48 -30.57
C ARG A 261 -13.03 18.48 -31.51
N SER A 262 -13.02 19.75 -31.14
CA SER A 262 -13.26 20.86 -32.06
C SER A 262 -11.97 21.13 -32.83
N GLY A 263 -11.87 20.58 -34.04
CA GLY A 263 -10.85 20.96 -35.01
C GLY A 263 -11.12 22.39 -35.50
N MET A 264 -10.16 23.29 -35.27
CA MET A 264 -10.17 24.62 -35.86
C MET A 264 -9.20 24.62 -37.04
N LYS A 265 -9.76 24.65 -38.26
CA LYS A 265 -9.04 25.06 -39.47
C LYS A 265 -8.79 26.57 -39.39
N ARG A 266 -7.54 26.99 -39.55
CA ARG A 266 -7.16 28.15 -40.36
C ARG A 266 -5.85 27.82 -41.06
#